data_AF-A0A8J6UBF7-F1
#
_entry.id   AF-A0A8J6UBF7-F1
#
_cell.length_a   1.000
_cell.length_b   1.000
_cell.length_c   1.000
_cell.angle_alpha   90.00
_cell.angle_beta   90.00
_cell.angle_gamma   90.00
#
_symmetry.space_group_name_H-M   'P 1'
#
loop_
_entity.id
_entity.type
_entity.pdbx_description
1 polymer ?
#
loop_
_entity_poly.entity_id
_entity_poly.type
_entity_poly.pdbx_seq_one_letter_code
_entity_poly.pdbx_strand_id
1 'polypeptide(L)'
;MLLVYTHKITPRLKYVFKHICTRILGVEVDFTTQIESFIAHDSLKMSYTKQQLGNEFFIKSHDMLFEQGLSDVEVNVQPWEETKSFFSAGDKSAIPFDIFAASFYLLSRYEEYLPHVKDEYGRFLATESIAYKNGFLEQPVVDIWAFKFRDALQLQFEDFSFPERKYSIKPIIDVPTAYHFKLKGVMRGVGGTLKELFQLKFKALYNRFMVKFGLQHDPYDTFKYIINKQKQSNYKFLFFFLLGDFSTYDKGTNPNSKHFISLIKHVADYCYVGLKASYFALENSDVLKKEKMRMEDILNVPLKASRQSFSKLNLPESYRNLIEHEILEDYTMGYVNYMGFRAGTCTPFLFYDLDYEVQTPLKINSYHLMDYTLLKQHSLLDKKKALNKIISEVKKVKGEFIPVFHNYTFSDVERWKGFKELFNIILDSPDED
;
A
#
# COMPACT_ATOMS: atom_id res chain seq x y z
N MET A 1 7.11 21.29 -18.56
CA MET A 1 7.89 20.04 -18.52
C MET A 1 9.25 20.37 -17.93
N LEU A 2 9.76 19.56 -17.00
CA LEU A 2 11.11 19.66 -16.43
C LEU A 2 12.10 18.91 -17.33
N LEU A 3 13.11 19.59 -17.86
CA LEU A 3 14.21 18.96 -18.59
C LEU A 3 15.39 18.66 -17.66
N VAL A 4 15.77 17.39 -17.55
CA VAL A 4 16.88 16.94 -16.70
C VAL A 4 18.09 16.58 -17.56
N TYR A 5 19.18 17.32 -17.40
CA TYR A 5 20.46 16.93 -17.96
C TYR A 5 21.14 15.89 -17.07
N THR A 6 21.64 14.81 -17.66
CA THR A 6 22.47 13.82 -16.98
C THR A 6 23.48 13.18 -17.93
N HIS A 7 24.57 12.64 -17.40
CA HIS A 7 25.61 12.01 -18.22
C HIS A 7 25.19 10.64 -18.80
N LYS A 8 24.21 9.98 -18.17
CA LYS A 8 23.69 8.67 -18.61
C LYS A 8 22.22 8.52 -18.23
N ILE A 9 21.37 8.17 -19.19
CA ILE A 9 19.95 7.93 -18.94
C ILE A 9 19.72 6.44 -18.69
N THR A 10 19.34 6.08 -17.46
CA THR A 10 19.07 4.69 -17.05
C THR A 10 17.59 4.44 -16.75
N PRO A 11 17.15 3.16 -16.69
CA PRO A 11 15.79 2.81 -16.25
C PRO A 11 15.49 3.29 -14.82
N ARG A 12 16.44 3.14 -13.88
CA ARG A 12 16.30 3.61 -12.49
C ARG A 12 16.04 5.12 -12.40
N LEU A 13 16.84 5.90 -13.13
CA LEU A 13 16.71 7.36 -13.20
C LEU A 13 15.36 7.75 -13.79
N LYS A 14 14.99 7.20 -14.95
CA LYS A 14 13.68 7.46 -15.58
C LYS A 14 12.52 7.12 -14.64
N TYR A 15 12.60 5.99 -13.95
CA TYR A 15 11.58 5.51 -13.04
C TYR A 15 11.32 6.50 -11.89
N VAL A 16 12.38 6.87 -11.16
CA VAL A 16 12.22 7.66 -9.94
C VAL A 16 11.89 9.12 -10.22
N PHE A 17 12.48 9.72 -11.25
CA PHE A 17 12.11 11.08 -11.68
C PHE A 17 10.66 11.14 -12.14
N LYS A 18 10.17 10.14 -12.91
CA LYS A 18 8.74 10.08 -13.26
C LYS A 18 7.84 9.88 -12.05
N HIS A 19 8.29 9.20 -11.00
CA HIS A 19 7.52 9.10 -9.77
C HIS A 19 7.43 10.46 -9.06
N ILE A 20 8.57 11.09 -8.75
CA ILE A 20 8.62 12.37 -8.04
C ILE A 20 7.97 13.48 -8.86
N CYS A 21 8.45 13.74 -10.07
CA CYS A 21 7.99 14.87 -10.88
C CYS A 21 6.56 14.65 -11.39
N THR A 22 6.27 13.51 -12.01
CA THR A 22 4.99 13.34 -12.71
C THR A 22 3.89 12.82 -11.79
N ARG A 23 4.14 11.82 -10.95
CA ARG A 23 3.08 11.23 -10.10
C ARG A 23 2.83 12.03 -8.82
N ILE A 24 3.88 12.57 -8.19
CA ILE A 24 3.73 13.36 -6.96
C ILE A 24 3.49 14.83 -7.27
N LEU A 25 4.30 15.46 -8.12
CA LEU A 25 4.21 16.91 -8.39
C LEU A 25 3.32 17.28 -9.59
N GLY A 26 2.88 16.31 -10.40
CA GLY A 26 2.07 16.58 -11.59
C GLY A 26 2.83 17.25 -12.75
N VAL A 27 4.16 17.28 -12.70
CA VAL A 27 5.02 17.90 -13.72
C VAL A 27 5.62 16.82 -14.63
N GLU A 28 5.40 16.96 -15.93
CA GLU A 28 6.06 16.11 -16.93
C GLU A 28 7.58 16.29 -16.87
N VAL A 29 8.33 15.20 -17.02
CA VAL A 29 9.79 15.19 -16.97
C VAL A 29 10.37 14.51 -18.20
N ASP A 30 11.41 15.11 -18.77
CA ASP A 30 12.19 14.56 -19.88
C ASP A 30 13.70 14.66 -19.61
N PHE A 31 14.50 13.93 -20.37
CA PHE A 31 15.92 13.74 -20.10
C PHE A 31 16.79 13.99 -21.33
N THR A 32 17.94 14.63 -21.12
CA THR A 32 18.94 14.83 -22.17
C THR A 32 20.34 14.51 -21.67
N THR A 33 21.19 14.01 -22.56
CA THR A 33 22.64 13.88 -22.37
C THR A 33 23.43 14.93 -23.14
N GLN A 34 22.74 15.81 -23.88
CA GLN A 34 23.34 16.86 -24.71
C GLN A 34 23.27 18.19 -23.98
N ILE A 35 24.42 18.84 -23.80
CA ILE A 35 24.53 20.12 -23.11
C ILE A 35 23.84 21.23 -23.92
N GLU A 36 23.94 21.17 -25.25
CA GLU A 36 23.33 22.15 -26.16
C GLU A 36 21.81 22.18 -26.00
N SER A 37 21.16 21.01 -25.96
CA SER A 37 19.71 20.90 -25.73
C SER A 37 19.32 21.41 -24.34
N PHE A 38 20.16 21.20 -23.34
CA PHE A 38 19.91 21.69 -21.98
C PHE A 38 20.03 23.21 -21.87
N ILE A 39 21.05 23.80 -22.49
CA ILE A 39 21.25 25.26 -22.51
C ILE A 39 20.09 25.94 -23.23
N ALA A 40 19.66 25.42 -24.39
CA ALA A 40 18.59 25.96 -25.21
C ALA A 40 17.18 25.82 -24.62
N HIS A 41 17.02 25.11 -23.50
CA HIS A 41 15.71 24.96 -22.84
C HIS A 41 15.44 26.12 -21.88
N ASP A 42 14.39 26.91 -22.13
CA ASP A 42 14.11 28.13 -21.37
C ASP A 42 13.07 27.95 -20.25
N SER A 43 12.59 26.73 -20.03
CA SER A 43 11.65 26.40 -18.93
C SER A 43 12.37 25.67 -17.78
N LEU A 44 11.60 25.03 -16.90
CA LEU A 44 12.09 24.20 -15.81
C LEU A 44 13.22 23.28 -16.30
N LYS A 45 14.42 23.49 -15.78
CA LYS A 45 15.57 22.65 -16.10
C LYS A 45 16.46 22.43 -14.89
N MET A 46 17.05 21.25 -14.81
CA MET A 46 18.02 20.90 -13.79
C MET A 46 19.11 19.99 -14.33
N SER A 47 20.27 20.03 -13.70
CA SER A 47 21.33 19.05 -13.93
C SER A 47 21.37 18.03 -12.77
N TYR A 48 21.46 16.75 -13.14
CA TYR A 48 21.60 15.63 -12.22
C TYR A 48 22.84 14.82 -12.61
N THR A 49 23.97 15.18 -12.02
CA THR A 49 25.30 14.68 -12.40
C THR A 49 26.30 14.85 -11.24
N LYS A 50 27.58 14.54 -11.44
CA LYS A 50 28.62 14.65 -10.39
C LYS A 50 29.12 16.07 -10.16
N GLN A 51 29.07 16.93 -11.16
CA GLN A 51 29.59 18.30 -11.12
C GLN A 51 28.59 19.29 -11.72
N GLN A 52 28.45 20.43 -11.07
CA GLN A 52 27.63 21.54 -11.54
C GLN A 52 28.18 22.10 -12.87
N LEU A 53 27.29 22.46 -13.80
CA LEU A 53 27.66 23.00 -15.12
C LEU A 53 27.80 24.53 -15.12
N GLY A 54 27.03 25.22 -14.28
CA GLY A 54 26.99 26.66 -14.17
C GLY A 54 26.07 27.09 -13.03
N ASN A 55 25.08 27.95 -13.32
CA ASN A 55 24.13 28.47 -12.32
C ASN A 55 22.74 27.80 -12.41
N GLU A 56 22.66 26.60 -12.99
CA GLU A 56 21.43 25.83 -13.08
C GLU A 56 21.02 25.23 -11.73
N PHE A 57 19.77 24.79 -11.64
CA PHE A 57 19.32 23.95 -10.52
C PHE A 57 20.09 22.62 -10.56
N PHE A 58 21.05 22.44 -9.66
CA PHE A 58 21.95 21.29 -9.67
C PHE A 58 21.70 20.39 -8.47
N ILE A 59 21.58 19.08 -8.71
CA ILE A 59 21.62 18.06 -7.66
C ILE A 59 22.74 17.09 -7.99
N LYS A 60 23.67 16.93 -7.04
CA LYS A 60 24.74 15.94 -7.16
C LYS A 60 24.16 14.53 -7.13
N SER A 61 24.48 13.75 -8.16
CA SER A 61 23.92 12.41 -8.35
C SER A 61 24.71 11.32 -7.60
N HIS A 62 24.00 10.42 -6.94
CA HIS A 62 24.50 9.18 -6.37
C HIS A 62 24.63 8.07 -7.44
N ASP A 63 25.62 7.18 -7.29
CA ASP A 63 25.93 6.17 -8.32
C ASP A 63 24.85 5.09 -8.48
N MET A 64 24.07 4.84 -7.44
CA MET A 64 22.96 3.88 -7.43
C MET A 64 22.01 4.02 -8.62
N LEU A 65 21.72 5.24 -9.11
CA LEU A 65 20.82 5.41 -10.26
C LEU A 65 21.47 5.04 -11.59
N PHE A 66 22.80 4.86 -11.64
CA PHE A 66 23.54 4.52 -12.86
C PHE A 66 24.09 3.09 -12.89
N GLU A 67 24.03 2.41 -11.74
CA GLU A 67 24.37 1.01 -11.53
C GLU A 67 23.32 0.03 -12.10
N GLN A 68 23.73 -1.24 -12.25
CA GLN A 68 22.87 -2.38 -12.57
C GLN A 68 23.06 -3.46 -11.53
N GLY A 69 21.97 -4.17 -11.20
CA GLY A 69 22.00 -5.24 -10.20
C GLY A 69 22.07 -4.72 -8.77
N LEU A 70 22.31 -5.65 -7.84
CA LEU A 70 22.32 -5.37 -6.42
C LEU A 70 23.76 -5.15 -5.93
N SER A 71 23.96 -4.08 -5.21
CA SER A 71 25.18 -3.71 -4.51
C SER A 71 24.84 -3.52 -3.02
N ASP A 72 25.77 -3.84 -2.14
CA ASP A 72 25.61 -3.47 -0.74
C ASP A 72 25.87 -1.97 -0.61
N VAL A 73 24.87 -1.24 -0.14
CA VAL A 73 24.88 0.22 -0.10
C VAL A 73 24.77 0.66 1.34
N GLU A 74 25.83 1.28 1.84
CA GLU A 74 25.84 1.85 3.17
C GLU A 74 24.95 3.11 3.19
N VAL A 75 23.83 3.02 3.91
CA VAL A 75 22.87 4.14 4.00
C VAL A 75 23.05 4.87 5.33
N ASN A 76 23.68 6.04 5.27
CA ASN A 76 23.80 6.95 6.42
C ASN A 76 22.59 7.91 6.46
N VAL A 77 21.67 7.69 7.40
CA VAL A 77 20.47 8.52 7.58
C VAL A 77 20.79 9.74 8.44
N GLN A 78 20.46 10.92 7.92
CA GLN A 78 20.67 12.20 8.58
C GLN A 78 19.35 12.96 8.74
N PRO A 79 19.19 13.76 9.81
CA PRO A 79 18.07 14.69 9.93
C PRO A 79 18.06 15.71 8.80
N TRP A 80 16.87 16.04 8.29
CA TRP A 80 16.65 17.15 7.37
C TRP A 80 15.41 17.91 7.82
N GLU A 81 15.62 18.99 8.58
CA GLU A 81 14.55 19.78 9.20
C GLU A 81 13.58 18.88 10.01
N GLU A 82 12.31 18.80 9.64
CA GLU A 82 11.27 17.98 10.27
C GLU A 82 11.24 16.50 9.80
N THR A 83 12.06 16.16 8.82
CA THR A 83 12.14 14.81 8.24
C THR A 83 13.56 14.24 8.34
N LYS A 84 13.80 13.12 7.65
CA LYS A 84 15.10 12.47 7.54
C LYS A 84 15.37 12.17 6.07
N SER A 85 16.64 12.10 5.70
CA SER A 85 17.07 11.70 4.37
C SER A 85 18.42 11.00 4.42
N PHE A 86 18.89 10.53 3.28
CA PHE A 86 20.18 9.87 3.12
C PHE A 86 20.72 10.14 1.71
N PHE A 87 21.95 9.70 1.44
CA PHE A 87 22.73 10.06 0.25
C PHE A 87 22.99 11.57 0.16
N SER A 88 23.85 12.09 1.05
CA SER A 88 24.22 13.51 1.06
C SER A 88 24.80 13.96 -0.29
N ALA A 89 24.29 15.09 -0.80
CA ALA A 89 24.64 15.66 -2.10
C ALA A 89 25.70 16.78 -2.01
N GLY A 90 26.14 17.14 -0.80
CA GLY A 90 27.13 18.19 -0.53
C GLY A 90 26.64 19.61 -0.83
N ASP A 91 27.41 20.60 -0.38
CA ASP A 91 26.98 22.02 -0.31
C ASP A 91 26.73 22.70 -1.65
N LYS A 92 27.23 22.14 -2.75
CA LYS A 92 26.99 22.68 -4.10
C LYS A 92 25.61 22.33 -4.66
N SER A 93 24.94 21.31 -4.09
CA SER A 93 23.63 20.90 -4.56
C SER A 93 22.55 21.86 -4.04
N ALA A 94 21.54 22.12 -4.86
CA ALA A 94 20.40 22.97 -4.52
C ALA A 94 19.59 22.45 -3.32
N ILE A 95 19.66 21.14 -3.06
CA ILE A 95 19.15 20.50 -1.84
C ILE A 95 20.23 19.59 -1.24
N PRO A 96 20.23 19.36 0.09
CA PRO A 96 21.35 18.71 0.79
C PRO A 96 21.49 17.20 0.53
N PHE A 97 20.49 16.56 -0.08
CA PHE A 97 20.45 15.11 -0.32
C PHE A 97 20.03 14.78 -1.74
N ASP A 98 20.51 13.66 -2.25
CA ASP A 98 20.02 13.07 -3.48
C ASP A 98 18.70 12.32 -3.21
N ILE A 99 17.61 13.08 -3.22
CA ILE A 99 16.27 12.54 -2.98
C ILE A 99 15.84 11.55 -4.06
N PHE A 100 16.43 11.58 -5.26
CA PHE A 100 16.07 10.67 -6.34
C PHE A 100 16.66 9.29 -6.08
N ALA A 101 17.93 9.22 -5.70
CA ALA A 101 18.53 7.95 -5.27
C ALA A 101 17.86 7.43 -3.98
N ALA A 102 17.58 8.31 -3.02
CA ALA A 102 16.94 7.92 -1.76
C ALA A 102 15.52 7.38 -1.98
N SER A 103 14.74 8.04 -2.84
CA SER A 103 13.40 7.58 -3.21
C SER A 103 13.45 6.27 -3.98
N PHE A 104 14.40 6.10 -4.90
CA PHE A 104 14.55 4.85 -5.64
C PHE A 104 14.82 3.67 -4.69
N TYR A 105 15.71 3.84 -3.72
CA TYR A 105 16.00 2.82 -2.70
C TYR A 105 14.74 2.37 -1.95
N LEU A 106 13.90 3.32 -1.52
CA LEU A 106 12.67 3.01 -0.79
C LEU A 106 11.56 2.43 -1.68
N LEU A 107 11.36 2.99 -2.88
CA LEU A 107 10.27 2.58 -3.79
C LEU A 107 10.53 1.22 -4.43
N SER A 108 11.79 0.91 -4.77
CA SER A 108 12.17 -0.40 -5.30
C SER A 108 12.18 -1.49 -4.23
N ARG A 109 12.00 -1.12 -2.95
CA ARG A 109 12.18 -1.99 -1.78
C ARG A 109 13.55 -2.66 -1.79
N TYR A 110 14.60 -1.89 -2.11
CA TYR A 110 15.96 -2.39 -2.29
C TYR A 110 16.44 -3.28 -1.13
N GLU A 111 16.10 -2.89 0.11
CA GLU A 111 16.40 -3.66 1.33
C GLU A 111 15.79 -5.08 1.36
N GLU A 112 14.70 -5.32 0.64
CA GLU A 112 14.02 -6.63 0.59
C GLU A 112 14.62 -7.57 -0.47
N TYR A 113 15.46 -7.05 -1.38
CA TYR A 113 16.25 -7.87 -2.31
C TYR A 113 17.60 -8.31 -1.70
N LEU A 114 18.05 -7.63 -0.65
CA LEU A 114 19.22 -8.02 0.12
C LEU A 114 18.84 -9.09 1.17
N PRO A 115 19.81 -9.85 1.70
CA PRO A 115 19.57 -10.77 2.80
C PRO A 115 18.93 -10.07 4.01
N HIS A 116 17.76 -10.55 4.43
CA HIS A 116 16.98 -9.93 5.51
C HIS A 116 16.24 -10.96 6.36
N VAL A 117 15.83 -10.55 7.56
CA VAL A 117 15.06 -11.39 8.48
C VAL A 117 13.59 -11.37 8.08
N LYS A 118 13.00 -12.56 7.97
CA LYS A 118 11.58 -12.78 7.69
C LYS A 118 10.87 -13.32 8.93
N ASP A 119 9.58 -13.04 9.04
CA ASP A 119 8.76 -13.69 10.06
C ASP A 119 8.31 -15.11 9.66
N GLU A 120 7.51 -15.75 10.52
CA GLU A 120 6.99 -17.11 10.32
C GLU A 120 6.15 -17.29 9.03
N TYR A 121 5.67 -16.19 8.45
CA TYR A 121 4.91 -16.18 7.19
C TYR A 121 5.77 -15.77 6.00
N GLY A 122 7.07 -15.52 6.19
CA GLY A 122 7.99 -15.07 5.14
C GLY A 122 7.98 -13.56 4.90
N ARG A 123 7.32 -12.76 5.75
CA ARG A 123 7.17 -11.31 5.54
C ARG A 123 8.39 -10.55 6.00
N PHE A 124 8.72 -9.47 5.28
CA PHE A 124 9.68 -8.48 5.71
C PHE A 124 9.23 -7.80 7.02
N LEU A 125 10.13 -7.73 8.00
CA LEU A 125 9.85 -7.16 9.32
C LEU A 125 10.01 -5.64 9.32
N ALA A 126 9.01 -4.93 9.82
CA ALA A 126 9.09 -3.47 9.99
C ALA A 126 10.31 -3.06 10.81
N THR A 127 10.64 -3.80 11.87
CA THR A 127 11.78 -3.53 12.76
C THR A 127 13.13 -3.61 12.07
N GLU A 128 13.21 -4.37 10.98
CA GLU A 128 14.43 -4.46 10.17
C GLU A 128 14.57 -3.32 9.18
N SER A 129 13.47 -2.60 8.89
CA SER A 129 13.50 -1.53 7.92
C SER A 129 14.38 -0.37 8.36
N ILE A 130 15.05 0.26 7.39
CA ILE A 130 15.81 1.49 7.64
C ILE A 130 14.91 2.58 8.25
N ALA A 131 13.65 2.62 7.83
CA ALA A 131 12.65 3.58 8.30
C ALA A 131 12.30 3.40 9.78
N TYR A 132 12.16 2.15 10.25
CA TYR A 132 11.94 1.88 11.67
C TYR A 132 13.19 2.14 12.49
N LYS A 133 14.35 1.62 12.06
CA LYS A 133 15.63 1.76 12.76
C LYS A 133 16.01 3.24 12.98
N ASN A 134 15.65 4.09 12.02
CA ASN A 134 15.91 5.53 12.08
C ASN A 134 14.67 6.36 12.43
N GLY A 135 13.55 5.76 12.86
CA GLY A 135 12.41 6.50 13.41
C GLY A 135 11.66 7.42 12.43
N PHE A 136 11.61 7.08 11.14
CA PHE A 136 10.82 7.79 10.11
C PHE A 136 9.73 6.92 9.47
N LEU A 137 9.45 5.73 10.02
CA LEU A 137 8.42 4.80 9.51
C LEU A 137 7.04 5.44 9.32
N GLU A 138 6.67 6.37 10.20
CA GLU A 138 5.37 7.04 10.20
C GLU A 138 5.36 8.34 9.37
N GLN A 139 6.38 8.60 8.52
CA GLN A 139 6.42 9.74 7.60
C GLN A 139 6.43 9.27 6.14
N PRO A 140 5.63 9.89 5.25
CA PRO A 140 5.71 9.65 3.80
C PRO A 140 6.91 10.41 3.22
N VAL A 141 8.13 10.03 3.61
CA VAL A 141 9.37 10.77 3.33
C VAL A 141 9.58 11.05 1.84
N VAL A 142 9.20 10.13 0.94
CA VAL A 142 9.31 10.34 -0.51
C VAL A 142 8.43 11.49 -0.99
N ASP A 143 7.18 11.57 -0.50
CA ASP A 143 6.26 12.67 -0.82
C ASP A 143 6.74 13.98 -0.18
N ILE A 144 7.27 13.94 1.05
CA ILE A 144 7.87 15.11 1.72
C ILE A 144 9.06 15.64 0.91
N TRP A 145 9.99 14.76 0.49
CA TRP A 145 11.15 15.13 -0.31
C TRP A 145 10.75 15.72 -1.66
N ALA A 146 9.71 15.18 -2.30
CA ALA A 146 9.16 15.74 -3.54
C ALA A 146 8.67 17.18 -3.33
N PHE A 147 7.98 17.47 -2.23
CA PHE A 147 7.54 18.84 -1.92
C PHE A 147 8.70 19.76 -1.57
N LYS A 148 9.71 19.30 -0.83
CA LYS A 148 10.94 20.08 -0.62
C LYS A 148 11.67 20.39 -1.93
N PHE A 149 11.70 19.44 -2.87
CA PHE A 149 12.24 19.66 -4.21
C PHE A 149 11.41 20.65 -5.04
N ARG A 150 10.08 20.56 -4.98
CA ARG A 150 9.18 21.56 -5.59
C ARG A 150 9.47 22.95 -5.05
N ASP A 151 9.56 23.09 -3.74
CA ASP A 151 9.76 24.39 -3.09
C ASP A 151 11.14 24.98 -3.47
N ALA A 152 12.18 24.14 -3.52
CA ALA A 152 13.49 24.55 -4.02
C ALA A 152 13.45 24.97 -5.50
N LEU A 153 12.73 24.23 -6.37
CA LEU A 153 12.55 24.62 -7.77
C LEU A 153 11.79 25.95 -7.89
N GLN A 154 10.74 26.17 -7.08
CA GLN A 154 9.96 27.41 -7.11
C GLN A 154 10.82 28.64 -6.83
N LEU A 155 11.82 28.52 -5.95
CA LEU A 155 12.76 29.62 -5.66
C LEU A 155 13.59 30.05 -6.88
N GLN A 156 13.87 29.12 -7.81
CA GLN A 156 14.64 29.43 -9.02
C GLN A 156 13.74 29.72 -10.23
N PHE A 157 12.52 29.19 -10.23
CA PHE A 157 11.54 29.32 -11.31
C PHE A 157 10.24 29.94 -10.76
N GLU A 158 10.33 31.19 -10.30
CA GLU A 158 9.26 31.88 -9.55
C GLU A 158 7.93 31.96 -10.31
N ASP A 159 7.98 32.08 -11.65
CA ASP A 159 6.80 32.19 -12.50
C ASP A 159 6.11 30.85 -12.78
N PHE A 160 6.73 29.71 -12.44
CA PHE A 160 6.15 28.40 -12.70
C PHE A 160 5.06 28.07 -11.67
N SER A 161 3.86 27.72 -12.14
CA SER A 161 2.78 27.25 -11.28
C SER A 161 2.74 25.72 -11.24
N PHE A 162 3.05 25.15 -10.07
CA PHE A 162 2.95 23.70 -9.87
C PHE A 162 1.50 23.24 -9.71
N PRO A 163 1.12 22.11 -10.30
CA PRO A 163 -0.18 21.49 -10.05
C PRO A 163 -0.38 21.18 -8.57
N GLU A 164 -1.60 21.45 -8.08
CA GLU A 164 -1.99 21.07 -6.73
C GLU A 164 -2.69 19.71 -6.70
N ARG A 165 -2.28 18.88 -5.74
CA ARG A 165 -3.00 17.65 -5.39
C ARG A 165 -3.97 17.90 -4.24
N LYS A 166 -4.92 17.01 -4.08
CA LYS A 166 -5.87 17.02 -2.95
C LYS A 166 -5.74 15.72 -2.18
N TYR A 167 -5.83 15.84 -0.86
CA TYR A 167 -5.95 14.69 0.02
C TYR A 167 -7.16 13.83 -0.38
N SER A 168 -7.00 12.51 -0.31
CA SER A 168 -8.06 11.55 -0.61
C SER A 168 -7.93 10.32 0.26
N ILE A 169 -8.98 9.50 0.31
CA ILE A 169 -8.96 8.21 0.99
C ILE A 169 -9.31 7.09 0.02
N LYS A 170 -8.76 5.90 0.26
CA LYS A 170 -9.16 4.66 -0.41
C LYS A 170 -9.34 3.54 0.63
N PRO A 171 -10.51 3.47 1.30
CA PRO A 171 -10.76 2.45 2.30
C PRO A 171 -10.79 1.05 1.70
N ILE A 172 -10.03 0.14 2.30
CA ILE A 172 -9.96 -1.27 1.92
C ILE A 172 -10.71 -2.13 2.94
N ILE A 173 -11.55 -3.02 2.43
CA ILE A 173 -12.27 -4.01 3.22
C ILE A 173 -11.75 -5.41 2.86
N ASP A 174 -10.96 -6.00 3.75
CA ASP A 174 -10.40 -7.34 3.57
C ASP A 174 -11.39 -8.40 4.09
N VAL A 175 -11.78 -9.35 3.25
CA VAL A 175 -12.80 -10.37 3.56
C VAL A 175 -12.18 -11.78 3.48
N PRO A 176 -11.37 -12.17 4.48
CA PRO A 176 -10.87 -13.54 4.59
C PRO A 176 -12.01 -14.53 4.88
N THR A 177 -13.09 -14.07 5.51
CA THR A 177 -14.28 -14.88 5.77
C THR A 177 -15.52 -14.02 5.92
N ALA A 178 -16.50 -14.22 5.04
CA ALA A 178 -17.74 -13.43 5.06
C ALA A 178 -18.61 -13.70 6.30
N TYR A 179 -18.56 -14.92 6.84
CA TYR A 179 -19.41 -15.35 7.95
C TYR A 179 -18.60 -16.13 8.98
N HIS A 180 -18.94 -16.00 10.26
CA HIS A 180 -18.30 -16.77 11.32
C HIS A 180 -18.90 -18.18 11.42
N PHE A 181 -20.23 -18.28 11.40
CA PHE A 181 -20.98 -19.52 11.53
C PHE A 181 -21.76 -19.90 10.27
N LYS A 182 -22.40 -18.92 9.60
CA LYS A 182 -23.15 -19.17 8.36
C LYS A 182 -22.23 -19.61 7.23
N LEU A 183 -22.77 -20.36 6.27
CA LEU A 183 -22.08 -20.85 5.07
C LEU A 183 -20.76 -21.62 5.33
N LYS A 184 -20.54 -22.09 6.56
CA LYS A 184 -19.49 -23.05 6.89
C LYS A 184 -20.00 -24.46 6.61
N GLY A 185 -19.21 -25.25 5.89
CA GLY A 185 -19.55 -26.63 5.55
C GLY A 185 -19.83 -27.50 6.78
N VAL A 186 -20.65 -28.54 6.62
CA VAL A 186 -21.18 -29.38 7.71
C VAL A 186 -20.06 -29.91 8.63
N MET A 187 -19.00 -30.48 8.05
CA MET A 187 -17.86 -31.01 8.81
C MET A 187 -17.18 -29.94 9.70
N ARG A 188 -17.06 -28.70 9.22
CA ARG A 188 -16.53 -27.57 10.02
C ARG A 188 -17.49 -27.19 11.13
N GLY A 189 -18.79 -27.27 10.86
CA GLY A 189 -19.83 -27.07 11.85
C GLY A 189 -19.69 -28.06 13.02
N VAL A 190 -19.59 -29.36 12.72
CA VAL A 190 -19.47 -30.42 13.72
C VAL A 190 -18.14 -30.33 14.48
N GLY A 191 -17.02 -30.20 13.77
CA GLY A 191 -15.70 -30.06 14.41
C GLY A 191 -15.59 -28.81 15.30
N GLY A 192 -16.20 -27.69 14.88
CA GLY A 192 -16.30 -26.47 15.68
C GLY A 192 -17.10 -26.68 16.98
N THR A 193 -18.27 -27.33 16.87
CA THR A 193 -19.11 -27.72 18.01
C THR A 193 -18.36 -28.62 18.99
N LEU A 194 -17.71 -29.69 18.51
CA LEU A 194 -16.95 -30.60 19.36
C LEU A 194 -15.80 -29.88 20.06
N LYS A 195 -15.03 -29.08 19.33
CA LYS A 195 -13.93 -28.29 19.90
C LYS A 195 -14.42 -27.33 20.98
N GLU A 196 -15.53 -26.61 20.74
CA GLU A 196 -16.10 -25.67 21.72
C GLU A 196 -16.62 -26.38 22.96
N LEU A 197 -17.20 -27.58 22.80
CA LEU A 197 -17.64 -28.42 23.91
C LEU A 197 -16.45 -28.91 24.75
N PHE A 198 -15.40 -29.46 24.13
CA PHE A 198 -14.18 -29.89 24.81
C PHE A 198 -13.44 -28.73 25.50
N GLN A 199 -13.51 -27.51 24.93
CA GLN A 199 -12.93 -26.31 25.53
C GLN A 199 -13.86 -25.61 26.54
N LEU A 200 -15.04 -26.19 26.84
CA LEU A 200 -16.05 -25.63 27.75
C LEU A 200 -16.49 -24.20 27.38
N LYS A 201 -16.47 -23.85 26.09
CA LYS A 201 -16.85 -22.53 25.57
C LYS A 201 -18.35 -22.44 25.28
N PHE A 202 -19.17 -22.64 26.31
CA PHE A 202 -20.64 -22.71 26.19
C PHE A 202 -21.27 -21.47 25.55
N LYS A 203 -20.73 -20.26 25.81
CA LYS A 203 -21.20 -19.02 25.17
C LYS A 203 -21.01 -19.05 23.64
N ALA A 204 -19.88 -19.57 23.16
CA ALA A 204 -19.61 -19.68 21.72
C ALA A 204 -20.53 -20.72 21.07
N LEU A 205 -20.77 -21.83 21.77
CA LEU A 205 -21.68 -22.88 21.34
C LEU A 205 -23.13 -22.38 21.23
N TYR A 206 -23.61 -21.64 22.24
CA TYR A 206 -24.92 -20.99 22.23
C TYR A 206 -25.05 -20.05 21.03
N ASN A 207 -24.10 -19.12 20.86
CA ASN A 207 -24.09 -18.18 19.73
C ASN A 207 -24.10 -18.91 18.38
N ARG A 208 -23.34 -20.00 18.23
CA ARG A 208 -23.30 -20.82 17.00
C ARG A 208 -24.68 -21.34 16.65
N PHE A 209 -25.40 -21.92 17.61
CA PHE A 209 -26.72 -22.48 17.38
C PHE A 209 -27.76 -21.38 17.14
N MET A 210 -27.74 -20.30 17.92
CA MET A 210 -28.64 -19.16 17.71
C MET A 210 -28.49 -18.57 16.30
N VAL A 211 -27.26 -18.42 15.80
CA VAL A 211 -27.02 -17.95 14.43
C VAL A 211 -27.46 -18.97 13.37
N LYS A 212 -27.21 -20.27 13.60
CA LYS A 212 -27.59 -21.33 12.65
C LYS A 212 -29.10 -21.53 12.55
N PHE A 213 -29.83 -21.37 13.65
CA PHE A 213 -31.30 -21.40 13.67
C PHE A 213 -31.94 -20.08 13.24
N GLY A 214 -31.14 -19.06 12.91
CA GLY A 214 -31.64 -17.75 12.45
C GLY A 214 -32.19 -16.87 13.57
N LEU A 215 -31.99 -17.24 14.83
CA LEU A 215 -32.42 -16.48 16.00
C LEU A 215 -31.47 -15.32 16.34
N GLN A 216 -30.26 -15.33 15.78
CA GLN A 216 -29.27 -14.27 15.93
C GLN A 216 -28.56 -13.97 14.61
N HIS A 217 -28.13 -12.72 14.44
CA HIS A 217 -27.33 -12.29 13.31
C HIS A 217 -25.89 -12.84 13.38
N ASP A 218 -25.29 -13.18 12.24
CA ASP A 218 -23.90 -13.64 12.23
C ASP A 218 -22.98 -12.44 12.52
N PRO A 219 -22.05 -12.54 13.49
CA PRO A 219 -21.23 -11.40 13.88
C PRO A 219 -20.35 -10.88 12.74
N TYR A 220 -19.99 -11.70 11.74
CA TYR A 220 -19.13 -11.28 10.63
C TYR A 220 -19.92 -10.71 9.46
N ASP A 221 -21.25 -10.83 9.49
CA ASP A 221 -22.15 -10.28 8.48
C ASP A 221 -22.37 -8.78 8.72
N THR A 222 -21.33 -8.00 8.43
CA THR A 222 -21.29 -6.54 8.63
C THR A 222 -21.53 -5.77 7.33
N PHE A 223 -21.74 -6.47 6.21
CA PHE A 223 -21.79 -5.89 4.88
C PHE A 223 -22.86 -4.80 4.73
N LYS A 224 -24.03 -4.96 5.36
CA LYS A 224 -25.08 -3.93 5.36
C LYS A 224 -24.58 -2.60 5.95
N TYR A 225 -23.84 -2.66 7.07
CA TYR A 225 -23.24 -1.46 7.67
C TYR A 225 -22.24 -0.82 6.72
N ILE A 226 -21.32 -1.62 6.16
CA ILE A 226 -20.24 -1.09 5.32
C ILE A 226 -20.80 -0.50 4.01
N ILE A 227 -21.78 -1.15 3.38
CA ILE A 227 -22.45 -0.64 2.18
C ILE A 227 -23.21 0.66 2.48
N ASN A 228 -23.87 0.76 3.63
CA ASN A 228 -24.52 2.01 4.02
C ASN A 228 -23.51 3.15 4.20
N LYS A 229 -22.33 2.86 4.75
CA LYS A 229 -21.22 3.83 4.84
C LYS A 229 -20.66 4.19 3.47
N GLN A 230 -20.52 3.22 2.56
CA GLN A 230 -20.15 3.50 1.16
C GLN A 230 -21.12 4.47 0.50
N LYS A 231 -22.43 4.31 0.70
CA LYS A 231 -23.46 5.19 0.11
C LYS A 231 -23.39 6.63 0.61
N GLN A 232 -22.77 6.84 1.77
CA GLN A 232 -22.59 8.16 2.38
C GLN A 232 -21.23 8.78 2.05
N SER A 233 -20.28 7.99 1.53
CA SER A 233 -18.93 8.46 1.22
C SER A 233 -18.78 8.78 -0.27
N ASN A 234 -18.08 9.87 -0.57
CA ASN A 234 -17.66 10.23 -1.93
C ASN A 234 -16.58 9.30 -2.48
N TYR A 235 -15.89 8.56 -1.61
CA TYR A 235 -14.81 7.66 -1.97
C TYR A 235 -15.32 6.21 -2.06
N LYS A 236 -14.98 5.53 -3.16
CA LYS A 236 -15.34 4.13 -3.37
C LYS A 236 -14.41 3.21 -2.59
N PHE A 237 -14.99 2.33 -1.80
CA PHE A 237 -14.30 1.30 -1.03
C PHE A 237 -13.92 0.15 -1.96
N LEU A 238 -12.81 -0.52 -1.64
CA LEU A 238 -12.32 -1.68 -2.35
C LEU A 238 -12.38 -2.91 -1.45
N PHE A 239 -13.19 -3.89 -1.85
CA PHE A 239 -13.35 -5.15 -1.12
C PHE A 239 -12.46 -6.24 -1.72
N PHE A 240 -11.76 -6.99 -0.88
CA PHE A 240 -11.01 -8.18 -1.28
C PHE A 240 -11.65 -9.45 -0.73
N PHE A 241 -12.27 -10.25 -1.60
CA PHE A 241 -12.87 -11.53 -1.19
C PHE A 241 -11.94 -12.70 -1.42
N LEU A 242 -11.82 -13.56 -0.40
CA LEU A 242 -11.11 -14.83 -0.52
C LEU A 242 -11.95 -15.86 -1.29
N LEU A 243 -11.44 -16.30 -2.43
CA LEU A 243 -12.04 -17.35 -3.27
C LEU A 243 -11.18 -18.62 -3.37
N GLY A 244 -10.13 -18.70 -2.58
CA GLY A 244 -9.29 -19.89 -2.47
C GLY A 244 -10.01 -21.08 -1.88
N ASP A 245 -9.53 -22.27 -2.24
CA ASP A 245 -10.02 -23.51 -1.64
C ASP A 245 -9.62 -23.58 -0.15
N PHE A 246 -10.39 -24.31 0.64
CA PHE A 246 -10.14 -24.43 2.07
C PHE A 246 -8.79 -25.08 2.34
N SER A 247 -7.97 -24.45 3.20
CA SER A 247 -6.66 -24.96 3.59
C SER A 247 -6.38 -24.81 5.08
N THR A 248 -5.18 -25.24 5.48
CA THR A 248 -4.64 -25.01 6.83
C THR A 248 -4.53 -23.52 7.17
N TYR A 249 -4.19 -22.70 6.17
CA TYR A 249 -4.02 -21.24 6.30
C TYR A 249 -5.35 -20.50 6.09
N ASP A 250 -6.03 -20.77 4.97
CA ASP A 250 -7.19 -20.00 4.52
C ASP A 250 -8.50 -20.77 4.77
N LYS A 251 -9.32 -20.24 5.69
CA LYS A 251 -10.56 -20.89 6.16
C LYS A 251 -11.82 -20.22 5.61
N GLY A 252 -11.74 -19.77 4.35
CA GLY A 252 -12.75 -19.01 3.65
C GLY A 252 -14.12 -19.68 3.50
N THR A 253 -15.04 -18.96 2.86
CA THR A 253 -16.35 -19.48 2.46
C THR A 253 -16.20 -20.26 1.15
N ASN A 254 -17.04 -21.28 0.94
CA ASN A 254 -17.00 -22.04 -0.32
C ASN A 254 -17.31 -21.09 -1.51
N PRO A 255 -16.41 -20.94 -2.50
CA PRO A 255 -16.59 -20.04 -3.63
C PRO A 255 -17.79 -20.41 -4.51
N ASN A 256 -18.21 -21.68 -4.52
CA ASN A 256 -19.36 -22.16 -5.30
C ASN A 256 -20.71 -21.91 -4.62
N SER A 257 -20.73 -21.33 -3.42
CA SER A 257 -21.97 -21.03 -2.70
C SER A 257 -22.75 -19.92 -3.39
N LYS A 258 -23.97 -20.21 -3.85
CA LYS A 258 -24.88 -19.21 -4.47
C LYS A 258 -25.08 -17.97 -3.59
N HIS A 259 -25.17 -18.16 -2.27
CA HIS A 259 -25.31 -17.06 -1.31
C HIS A 259 -24.06 -16.19 -1.25
N PHE A 260 -22.87 -16.80 -1.33
CA PHE A 260 -21.62 -16.04 -1.29
C PHE A 260 -21.38 -15.29 -2.60
N ILE A 261 -21.66 -15.93 -3.75
CA ILE A 261 -21.66 -15.28 -5.06
C ILE A 261 -22.63 -14.09 -5.07
N SER A 262 -23.86 -14.28 -4.57
CA SER A 262 -24.84 -13.21 -4.46
C SER A 262 -24.38 -12.07 -3.56
N LEU A 263 -23.68 -12.36 -2.46
CA LEU A 263 -23.11 -11.34 -1.59
C LEU A 263 -22.03 -10.52 -2.33
N ILE A 264 -21.12 -11.19 -3.04
CA ILE A 264 -20.05 -10.52 -3.79
C ILE A 264 -20.66 -9.60 -4.87
N LYS A 265 -21.65 -10.09 -5.62
CA LYS A 265 -22.37 -9.30 -6.62
C LYS A 265 -23.07 -8.07 -6.00
N HIS A 266 -23.79 -8.28 -4.89
CA HIS A 266 -24.45 -7.18 -4.19
C HIS A 266 -23.47 -6.14 -3.65
N VAL A 267 -22.27 -6.53 -3.20
CA VAL A 267 -21.22 -5.58 -2.82
C VAL A 267 -20.67 -4.84 -4.05
N ALA A 268 -20.50 -5.54 -5.18
CA ALA A 268 -20.02 -4.96 -6.43
C ALA A 268 -20.98 -3.90 -7.03
N ASP A 269 -22.27 -3.95 -6.70
CA ASP A 269 -23.23 -2.91 -7.10
C ASP A 269 -22.91 -1.52 -6.49
N TYR A 270 -22.16 -1.48 -5.38
CA TYR A 270 -21.86 -0.25 -4.64
C TYR A 270 -20.38 0.08 -4.52
N CYS A 271 -19.52 -0.94 -4.51
CA CYS A 271 -18.09 -0.86 -4.20
C CYS A 271 -17.25 -1.48 -5.34
N TYR A 272 -15.95 -1.20 -5.35
CA TYR A 272 -15.03 -2.00 -6.14
C TYR A 272 -14.76 -3.34 -5.45
N VAL A 273 -14.53 -4.39 -6.25
CA VAL A 273 -14.23 -5.73 -5.78
C VAL A 273 -12.95 -6.23 -6.45
N GLY A 274 -12.04 -6.75 -5.63
CA GLY A 274 -10.81 -7.42 -6.03
C GLY A 274 -10.65 -8.78 -5.36
N LEU A 275 -9.60 -9.49 -5.76
CA LEU A 275 -9.30 -10.84 -5.27
C LEU A 275 -8.42 -10.78 -4.01
N LYS A 276 -8.85 -11.44 -2.94
CA LYS A 276 -7.92 -11.84 -1.88
C LYS A 276 -7.27 -13.16 -2.30
N ALA A 277 -6.05 -13.10 -2.82
CA ALA A 277 -5.31 -14.29 -3.24
C ALA A 277 -4.97 -15.14 -2.01
N SER A 278 -5.29 -16.44 -2.06
CA SER A 278 -5.01 -17.36 -0.96
C SER A 278 -3.51 -17.56 -0.74
N TYR A 279 -3.14 -18.06 0.44
CA TYR A 279 -1.76 -18.34 0.81
C TYR A 279 -1.06 -19.25 -0.19
N PHE A 280 -1.74 -20.26 -0.72
CA PHE A 280 -1.17 -21.16 -1.72
C PHE A 280 -1.11 -20.55 -3.12
N ALA A 281 -1.99 -19.60 -3.45
CA ALA A 281 -1.90 -18.85 -4.71
C ALA A 281 -0.63 -17.99 -4.81
N LEU A 282 -0.01 -17.64 -3.68
CA LEU A 282 1.17 -16.76 -3.66
C LEU A 282 2.41 -17.40 -4.28
N GLU A 283 2.51 -18.73 -4.19
CA GLU A 283 3.65 -19.51 -4.70
C GLU A 283 3.24 -20.46 -5.84
N ASN A 284 1.95 -20.49 -6.19
CA ASN A 284 1.43 -21.38 -7.23
C ASN A 284 0.59 -20.60 -8.25
N SER A 285 1.18 -20.40 -9.43
CA SER A 285 0.60 -19.65 -10.55
C SER A 285 -0.74 -20.25 -11.03
N ASP A 286 -0.89 -21.58 -11.06
CA ASP A 286 -2.14 -22.23 -11.45
C ASP A 286 -3.28 -21.99 -10.44
N VAL A 287 -2.95 -21.98 -9.15
CA VAL A 287 -3.92 -21.68 -8.09
C VAL A 287 -4.36 -20.20 -8.18
N LEU A 288 -3.42 -19.28 -8.40
CA LEU A 288 -3.74 -17.87 -8.63
C LEU A 288 -4.63 -17.68 -9.86
N LYS A 289 -4.30 -18.32 -10.98
CA LYS A 289 -5.10 -18.31 -12.20
C LYS A 289 -6.53 -18.77 -11.94
N LYS A 290 -6.69 -19.89 -11.23
CA LYS A 290 -8.00 -20.44 -10.86
C LYS A 290 -8.81 -19.49 -9.99
N GLU A 291 -8.18 -18.87 -9.00
CA GLU A 291 -8.83 -17.88 -8.12
C GLU A 291 -9.20 -16.61 -8.86
N LYS A 292 -8.35 -16.13 -9.77
CA LYS A 292 -8.64 -15.01 -10.68
C LYS A 292 -9.86 -15.31 -11.53
N MET A 293 -9.86 -16.44 -12.25
CA MET A 293 -10.99 -16.84 -13.10
C MET A 293 -12.30 -16.92 -12.33
N ARG A 294 -12.29 -17.48 -11.10
CA ARG A 294 -13.47 -17.49 -10.23
C ARG A 294 -14.00 -16.09 -9.94
N MET A 295 -13.13 -15.11 -9.68
CA MET A 295 -13.56 -13.74 -9.42
C MET A 295 -14.14 -13.10 -10.68
N GLU A 296 -13.48 -13.29 -11.83
CA GLU A 296 -13.92 -12.77 -13.13
C GLU A 296 -15.27 -13.36 -13.54
N ASP A 297 -15.49 -14.67 -13.35
CA ASP A 297 -16.77 -15.34 -13.61
C ASP A 297 -17.90 -14.83 -12.71
N ILE A 298 -17.59 -14.44 -11.47
CA ILE A 298 -18.58 -13.88 -10.53
C ILE A 298 -18.95 -12.46 -10.95
N LEU A 299 -17.97 -11.63 -11.33
CA LEU A 299 -18.18 -10.21 -11.61
C LEU A 299 -18.50 -9.90 -13.07
N ASN A 300 -18.25 -10.84 -14.00
CA ASN A 300 -18.30 -10.68 -15.45
C ASN A 300 -17.42 -9.52 -15.98
N VAL A 301 -16.30 -9.25 -15.32
CA VAL A 301 -15.32 -8.24 -15.73
C VAL A 301 -13.90 -8.72 -15.43
N PRO A 302 -12.88 -8.24 -16.17
CA PRO A 302 -11.47 -8.56 -15.86
C PRO A 302 -11.07 -8.11 -14.46
N LEU A 303 -10.30 -8.95 -13.76
CA LEU A 303 -9.81 -8.67 -12.42
C LEU A 303 -8.70 -7.61 -12.48
N LYS A 304 -8.92 -6.48 -11.81
CA LYS A 304 -7.94 -5.38 -11.77
C LYS A 304 -7.04 -5.39 -10.54
N ALA A 305 -7.60 -5.72 -9.37
CA ALA A 305 -6.94 -5.51 -8.09
C ALA A 305 -6.83 -6.81 -7.30
N SER A 306 -5.69 -7.00 -6.63
CA SER A 306 -5.46 -8.11 -5.71
C SER A 306 -4.87 -7.65 -4.37
N ARG A 307 -5.06 -8.50 -3.36
CA ARG A 307 -4.41 -8.41 -2.06
C ARG A 307 -4.07 -9.82 -1.58
N GLN A 308 -2.90 -10.02 -1.02
CA GLN A 308 -2.41 -11.34 -0.65
C GLN A 308 -2.85 -11.73 0.77
N SER A 309 -3.22 -12.99 0.98
CA SER A 309 -3.51 -13.54 2.30
C SER A 309 -2.33 -13.34 3.25
N PHE A 310 -2.63 -13.05 4.52
CA PHE A 310 -1.65 -12.72 5.58
C PHE A 310 -0.78 -11.50 5.31
N SER A 311 -1.05 -10.72 4.25
CA SER A 311 -0.13 -9.70 3.73
C SER A 311 1.28 -10.26 3.48
N LYS A 312 1.35 -11.55 3.11
CA LYS A 312 2.59 -12.23 2.73
C LYS A 312 2.99 -11.74 1.35
N LEU A 313 4.05 -10.95 1.29
CA LEU A 313 4.60 -10.38 0.06
C LEU A 313 6.07 -10.76 -0.04
N ASN A 314 6.39 -11.65 -0.99
CA ASN A 314 7.76 -12.08 -1.29
C ASN A 314 8.19 -11.45 -2.61
N LEU A 315 9.09 -10.48 -2.56
CA LEU A 315 9.63 -9.85 -3.76
C LEU A 315 10.80 -10.65 -4.31
N PRO A 316 10.94 -10.75 -5.64
CA PRO A 316 10.04 -10.22 -6.68
C PRO A 316 8.89 -11.19 -7.08
N GLU A 317 8.91 -12.45 -6.65
CA GLU A 317 8.06 -13.53 -7.20
C GLU A 317 6.57 -13.23 -7.08
N SER A 318 6.14 -12.71 -5.93
CA SER A 318 4.74 -12.36 -5.68
C SER A 318 4.20 -11.36 -6.69
N TYR A 319 5.01 -10.41 -7.16
CA TYR A 319 4.60 -9.40 -8.13
C TYR A 319 4.75 -9.86 -9.56
N ARG A 320 5.76 -10.68 -9.87
CA ARG A 320 5.87 -11.36 -11.17
C ARG A 320 4.64 -12.24 -11.42
N ASN A 321 4.17 -12.97 -10.42
CA ASN A 321 2.94 -13.77 -10.53
C ASN A 321 1.71 -12.91 -10.86
N LEU A 322 1.56 -11.72 -10.26
CA LEU A 322 0.45 -10.82 -10.59
C LEU A 322 0.54 -10.31 -12.03
N ILE A 323 1.75 -9.98 -12.50
CA ILE A 323 2.01 -9.50 -13.86
C ILE A 323 1.71 -10.59 -14.89
N GLU A 324 2.14 -11.83 -14.64
CA GLU A 324 1.89 -12.99 -15.52
C GLU A 324 0.39 -13.20 -15.75
N HIS A 325 -0.43 -12.94 -14.74
CA HIS A 325 -1.90 -13.04 -14.82
C HIS A 325 -2.60 -11.72 -15.14
N GLU A 326 -1.87 -10.70 -15.61
CA GLU A 326 -2.41 -9.40 -16.02
C GLU A 326 -3.21 -8.67 -14.92
N ILE A 327 -2.90 -8.93 -13.65
CA ILE A 327 -3.48 -8.19 -12.52
C ILE A 327 -2.75 -6.86 -12.39
N LEU A 328 -3.49 -5.76 -12.50
CA LEU A 328 -2.92 -4.43 -12.69
C LEU A 328 -2.55 -3.72 -11.38
N GLU A 329 -3.20 -4.07 -10.27
CA GLU A 329 -3.05 -3.38 -9.00
C GLU A 329 -2.84 -4.35 -7.83
N ASP A 330 -1.82 -4.06 -7.01
CA ASP A 330 -1.60 -4.72 -5.73
C ASP A 330 -1.89 -3.73 -4.58
N TYR A 331 -2.48 -4.28 -3.52
CA TYR A 331 -2.77 -3.57 -2.28
C TYR A 331 -2.18 -4.29 -1.07
N THR A 332 -1.11 -5.07 -1.24
CA THR A 332 -0.51 -5.90 -0.19
C THR A 332 0.62 -5.21 0.55
N MET A 333 1.31 -4.26 -0.08
CA MET A 333 2.49 -3.64 0.51
C MET A 333 2.14 -2.74 1.71
N GLY A 334 2.46 -3.22 2.90
CA GLY A 334 2.37 -2.47 4.16
C GLY A 334 2.89 -3.32 5.32
N TYR A 335 2.76 -2.82 6.53
CA TYR A 335 3.14 -3.56 7.74
C TYR A 335 1.89 -4.05 8.49
N VAL A 336 1.85 -5.32 8.84
CA VAL A 336 0.70 -5.92 9.56
C VAL A 336 0.65 -5.44 11.02
N ASN A 337 1.82 -5.15 11.59
CA ASN A 337 1.98 -4.88 13.01
C ASN A 337 2.31 -3.41 13.34
N TYR A 338 2.53 -2.56 12.35
CA TYR A 338 2.91 -1.16 12.55
C TYR A 338 2.12 -0.27 11.60
N MET A 339 1.81 0.93 12.05
CA MET A 339 1.34 2.00 11.16
C MET A 339 2.57 2.64 10.50
N GLY A 340 2.41 3.10 9.26
CA GLY A 340 3.49 3.78 8.55
C GLY A 340 3.59 3.41 7.08
N PHE A 341 4.67 3.87 6.44
CA PHE A 341 4.85 3.86 4.99
C PHE A 341 5.95 2.87 4.63
N ARG A 342 5.58 1.64 4.25
CA ARG A 342 6.57 0.59 3.90
C ARG A 342 7.50 1.02 2.79
N ALA A 343 7.00 1.65 1.72
CA ALA A 343 7.81 2.19 0.64
C ALA A 343 8.19 3.67 0.83
N GLY A 344 8.00 4.23 2.03
CA GLY A 344 8.26 5.65 2.32
C GLY A 344 7.34 6.64 1.59
N THR A 345 6.27 6.17 0.95
CA THR A 345 5.33 7.00 0.19
C THR A 345 3.88 6.63 0.50
N CYS A 346 2.98 7.61 0.29
CA CYS A 346 1.54 7.43 0.23
C CYS A 346 0.97 7.55 -1.20
N THR A 347 1.83 7.78 -2.19
CA THR A 347 1.44 7.90 -3.59
C THR A 347 1.65 6.57 -4.30
N PRO A 348 0.65 6.03 -5.01
CA PRO A 348 0.81 4.81 -5.78
C PRO A 348 1.98 4.87 -6.77
N PHE A 349 2.74 3.77 -6.86
CA PHE A 349 3.92 3.67 -7.71
C PHE A 349 3.90 2.38 -8.53
N LEU A 350 4.76 2.28 -9.54
CA LEU A 350 4.85 1.07 -10.35
C LEU A 350 5.93 0.15 -9.77
N PHE A 351 5.73 -1.15 -9.80
CA PHE A 351 6.75 -2.08 -9.35
C PHE A 351 7.97 -2.01 -10.28
N TYR A 352 9.14 -1.75 -9.69
CA TYR A 352 10.43 -1.85 -10.36
C TYR A 352 11.05 -3.20 -10.02
N ASP A 353 11.21 -4.04 -11.03
CA ASP A 353 11.85 -5.34 -10.89
C ASP A 353 13.38 -5.14 -10.95
N LEU A 354 14.05 -5.23 -9.79
CA LEU A 354 15.48 -4.94 -9.68
C LEU A 354 16.34 -5.98 -10.41
N ASP A 355 15.95 -7.26 -10.41
CA ASP A 355 16.75 -8.29 -11.09
C ASP A 355 16.77 -8.08 -12.61
N TYR A 356 15.66 -7.57 -13.16
CA TYR A 356 15.51 -7.31 -14.60
C TYR A 356 15.75 -5.85 -15.00
N GLU A 357 16.05 -4.96 -14.04
CA GLU A 357 16.25 -3.52 -14.26
C GLU A 357 15.13 -2.85 -15.08
N VAL A 358 13.88 -3.17 -14.74
CA VAL A 358 12.73 -2.72 -15.53
C VAL A 358 11.56 -2.27 -14.66
N GLN A 359 10.95 -1.16 -15.06
CA GLN A 359 9.66 -0.76 -14.54
C GLN A 359 8.56 -1.62 -15.18
N THR A 360 7.77 -2.28 -14.35
CA THR A 360 6.63 -3.12 -14.77
C THR A 360 5.32 -2.31 -14.81
N PRO A 361 4.24 -2.84 -15.43
CA PRO A 361 2.94 -2.17 -15.41
C PRO A 361 2.15 -2.34 -14.10
N LEU A 362 2.60 -3.19 -13.18
CA LEU A 362 1.91 -3.46 -11.91
C LEU A 362 1.98 -2.23 -11.00
N LYS A 363 0.82 -1.68 -10.63
CA LYS A 363 0.70 -0.54 -9.72
C LYS A 363 0.58 -1.02 -8.27
N ILE A 364 1.50 -0.56 -7.44
CA ILE A 364 1.52 -0.82 -6.00
C ILE A 364 0.81 0.33 -5.28
N ASN A 365 -0.21 -0.02 -4.52
CA ASN A 365 -0.97 0.89 -3.66
C ASN A 365 -0.70 0.48 -2.21
N SER A 366 0.36 1.04 -1.61
CA SER A 366 0.75 0.68 -0.25
C SER A 366 -0.28 1.13 0.78
N TYR A 367 -0.59 0.27 1.75
CA TYR A 367 -1.48 0.63 2.85
C TYR A 367 -0.70 1.12 4.07
N HIS A 368 -1.29 2.04 4.82
CA HIS A 368 -0.62 2.75 5.92
C HIS A 368 -1.04 2.28 7.31
N LEU A 369 -2.22 1.67 7.37
CA LEU A 369 -2.86 1.24 8.61
C LEU A 369 -3.67 -0.03 8.34
N MET A 370 -3.59 -0.98 9.26
CA MET A 370 -4.48 -2.13 9.32
C MET A 370 -5.17 -2.14 10.67
N ASP A 371 -6.46 -2.45 10.73
CA ASP A 371 -7.23 -2.53 11.98
C ASP A 371 -6.51 -3.21 13.17
N TYR A 372 -5.79 -4.31 12.94
CA TYR A 372 -5.02 -4.98 13.98
C TYR A 372 -3.92 -4.11 14.62
N THR A 373 -3.34 -3.15 13.90
CA THR A 373 -2.31 -2.25 14.47
C THR A 373 -2.90 -1.35 15.55
N LEU A 374 -4.17 -0.96 15.42
CA LEU A 374 -4.88 -0.14 16.41
C LEU A 374 -5.19 -0.91 17.69
N LEU A 375 -5.28 -2.25 17.64
CA LEU A 375 -5.47 -3.07 18.84
C LEU A 375 -4.29 -3.04 19.80
N LYS A 376 -3.11 -2.59 19.35
CA LYS A 376 -1.95 -2.38 20.23
C LYS A 376 -2.16 -1.22 21.21
N GLN A 377 -3.11 -0.32 20.93
CA GLN A 377 -3.45 0.79 21.80
C GLN A 377 -4.52 0.38 22.82
N HIS A 378 -4.32 0.74 24.08
CA HIS A 378 -5.18 0.29 25.18
C HIS A 378 -6.55 0.97 25.17
N SER A 379 -6.60 2.30 25.08
CA SER A 379 -7.86 3.05 25.09
C SER A 379 -8.38 3.37 23.68
N LEU A 380 -9.64 3.80 23.57
CA LEU A 380 -10.18 4.34 22.32
C LEU A 380 -9.55 5.71 22.00
N LEU A 381 -9.22 6.50 23.02
CA LEU A 381 -8.57 7.80 22.86
C LEU A 381 -7.18 7.64 22.22
N ASP A 382 -6.38 6.68 22.68
CA ASP A 382 -5.06 6.40 22.11
C ASP A 382 -5.16 5.91 20.66
N LYS A 383 -6.17 5.08 20.35
CA LYS A 383 -6.47 4.68 18.97
C LYS A 383 -6.75 5.87 18.07
N LYS A 384 -7.61 6.80 18.53
CA LYS A 384 -7.92 8.04 17.78
C LYS A 384 -6.69 8.91 17.60
N LYS A 385 -5.88 9.11 18.64
CA LYS A 385 -4.65 9.89 18.57
C LYS A 385 -3.67 9.31 17.55
N ALA A 386 -3.45 8.00 17.58
CA ALA A 386 -2.57 7.32 16.63
C ALA A 386 -3.10 7.37 15.19
N LEU A 387 -4.41 7.20 15.01
CA LEU A 387 -5.09 7.32 13.72
C LEU A 387 -4.98 8.75 13.14
N ASN A 388 -5.27 9.77 13.94
CA ASN A 388 -5.20 11.16 13.50
C ASN A 388 -3.77 11.58 13.18
N LYS A 389 -2.77 11.03 13.87
CA LYS A 389 -1.36 11.25 13.54
C LYS A 389 -1.04 10.76 12.14
N ILE A 390 -1.39 9.52 11.78
CA ILE A 390 -1.07 9.00 10.44
C ILE A 390 -1.88 9.71 9.34
N ILE A 391 -3.14 10.08 9.62
CA ILE A 391 -3.96 10.88 8.70
C ILE A 391 -3.30 12.24 8.45
N SER A 392 -2.83 12.92 9.49
CA SER A 392 -2.22 14.25 9.35
C SER A 392 -0.93 14.20 8.54
N GLU A 393 -0.09 13.17 8.70
CA GLU A 393 1.11 13.00 7.88
C GLU A 393 0.78 12.86 6.38
N VAL A 394 -0.31 12.16 6.02
CA VAL A 394 -0.76 12.07 4.62
C VAL A 394 -1.40 13.38 4.13
N LYS A 395 -2.14 14.09 4.99
CA LYS A 395 -2.72 15.40 4.65
C LYS A 395 -1.64 16.45 4.35
N LYS A 396 -0.53 16.48 5.10
CA LYS A 396 0.59 17.40 4.86
C LYS A 396 1.13 17.32 3.44
N VAL A 397 1.14 16.11 2.87
CA VAL A 397 1.61 15.87 1.50
C VAL A 397 0.47 15.78 0.48
N LYS A 398 -0.76 16.11 0.88
CA LYS A 398 -1.98 16.03 0.06
C LYS A 398 -2.11 14.67 -0.67
N GLY A 399 -1.75 13.59 0.01
CA GLY A 399 -1.67 12.23 -0.54
C GLY A 399 -2.97 11.42 -0.47
N GLU A 400 -2.91 10.12 -0.81
CA GLU A 400 -4.03 9.18 -0.69
C GLU A 400 -3.84 8.30 0.56
N PHE A 401 -4.75 8.38 1.53
CA PHE A 401 -4.70 7.53 2.71
C PHE A 401 -5.44 6.20 2.46
N ILE A 402 -4.68 5.11 2.51
CA ILE A 402 -5.17 3.74 2.30
C ILE A 402 -5.18 2.94 3.61
N PRO A 403 -6.32 2.88 4.33
CA PRO A 403 -6.50 2.03 5.50
C PRO A 403 -7.14 0.68 5.15
N VAL A 404 -6.75 -0.37 5.86
CA VAL A 404 -7.27 -1.74 5.71
C VAL A 404 -8.05 -2.16 6.95
N PHE A 405 -9.31 -2.52 6.76
CA PHE A 405 -10.17 -3.08 7.79
C PHE A 405 -10.71 -4.43 7.34
N HIS A 406 -10.77 -5.40 8.24
CA HIS A 406 -11.47 -6.64 7.97
C HIS A 406 -12.98 -6.44 8.11
N ASN A 407 -13.79 -7.19 7.36
CA ASN A 407 -15.26 -7.09 7.47
C ASN A 407 -15.74 -7.27 8.92
N TYR A 408 -15.18 -8.25 9.64
CA TYR A 408 -15.58 -8.56 11.01
C TYR A 408 -15.16 -7.51 12.05
N THR A 409 -14.34 -6.54 11.67
CA THR A 409 -13.91 -5.44 12.54
C THR A 409 -15.05 -4.48 12.86
N PHE A 410 -16.15 -4.53 12.12
CA PHE A 410 -17.36 -3.77 12.40
C PHE A 410 -18.44 -4.60 13.13
N SER A 411 -18.05 -5.74 13.69
CA SER A 411 -18.94 -6.57 14.49
C SER A 411 -19.13 -6.00 15.90
N ASP A 412 -20.13 -6.49 16.62
CA ASP A 412 -20.37 -6.13 18.03
C ASP A 412 -19.54 -7.02 18.99
N VAL A 413 -18.50 -7.69 18.49
CA VAL A 413 -17.55 -8.44 19.33
C VAL A 413 -16.70 -7.46 20.12
N GLU A 414 -16.58 -7.68 21.44
CA GLU A 414 -15.91 -6.74 22.37
C GLU A 414 -14.52 -6.29 21.90
N ARG A 415 -13.74 -7.20 21.30
CA ARG A 415 -12.41 -6.90 20.72
C ARG A 415 -12.43 -5.70 19.77
N TRP A 416 -13.52 -5.53 19.03
CA TRP A 416 -13.67 -4.54 17.95
C TRP A 416 -14.52 -3.33 18.35
N LYS A 417 -14.84 -3.20 19.65
CA LYS A 417 -15.58 -2.05 20.17
C LYS A 417 -14.86 -0.74 19.83
N GLY A 418 -15.62 0.23 19.30
CA GLY A 418 -15.12 1.53 18.87
C GLY A 418 -14.55 1.58 17.45
N PHE A 419 -14.37 0.45 16.75
CA PHE A 419 -13.80 0.47 15.40
C PHE A 419 -14.74 1.08 14.35
N LYS A 420 -16.06 1.03 14.54
CA LYS A 420 -17.02 1.79 13.71
C LYS A 420 -16.77 3.30 13.79
N GLU A 421 -16.43 3.80 14.97
CA GLU A 421 -16.13 5.22 15.21
C GLU A 421 -14.79 5.62 14.60
N LEU A 422 -13.75 4.80 14.77
CA LEU A 422 -12.45 5.01 14.12
C LEU A 422 -12.58 5.03 12.59
N PHE A 423 -13.44 4.18 12.03
CA PHE A 423 -13.70 4.18 10.59
C PHE A 423 -14.44 5.43 10.12
N ASN A 424 -15.39 5.98 10.91
CA ASN A 424 -16.03 7.25 10.56
C ASN A 424 -15.03 8.40 10.51
N ILE A 425 -14.10 8.50 11.48
CA ILE A 425 -13.04 9.51 11.46
C ILE A 425 -12.26 9.47 10.14
N ILE A 426 -11.96 8.28 9.62
CA ILE A 426 -11.30 8.12 8.32
C ILE A 426 -12.19 8.66 7.19
N LEU A 427 -13.47 8.28 7.18
CA LEU A 427 -14.40 8.66 6.12
C LEU A 427 -14.67 10.16 6.07
N ASP A 428 -14.68 10.81 7.24
CA ASP A 428 -14.96 12.24 7.41
C ASP A 428 -13.69 13.08 7.21
N SER A 429 -12.50 12.48 7.32
CA SER A 429 -11.22 13.19 7.22
C SER A 429 -10.98 14.00 5.93
N PRO A 430 -11.52 13.65 4.74
CA PRO A 430 -11.41 14.50 3.56
C PRO A 430 -12.19 15.82 3.64
N ASP A 431 -13.20 15.88 4.51
CA ASP A 431 -14.08 17.05 4.68
C ASP A 431 -13.66 17.91 5.88
N GLU A 432 -12.68 17.45 6.67
CA GLU A 432 -12.05 18.19 7.75
C GLU A 432 -10.80 18.93 7.23
N ASP A 433 -10.77 20.26 7.31
CA ASP A 433 -9.59 21.06 6.94
C ASP A 433 -8.41 20.87 7.92
#